data_AF-A0A4Z2GJK4-F1
#
_entry.id   AF-A0A4Z2GJK4-F1
#
_cell.length_a   1.000
_cell.length_b   1.000
_cell.length_c   1.000
_cell.angle_alpha   90.00
_cell.angle_beta   90.00
_cell.angle_gamma   90.00
#
_symmetry.space_group_name_H-M   'P 1'
#
loop_
_entity.id
_entity.type
_entity.pdbx_description
1 polymer ?
#
loop_
_entity_poly.entity_id
_entity_poly.type
_entity_poly.pdbx_seq_one_letter_code
_entity_poly.pdbx_strand_id
1 'polypeptide(L)'
;MWVSLAGAVLCCVVMFVINWWAALMTNVIVLGLFIYVSYKKPDVNWGSSTQALTYHQALTHTLHLSGVEDHIKNFRPQCLVMTGYPNSRPALLDLVHSFTKNVGLMICGHIRTGYRRPNFKELSTDQARYQRWLLKNDTKAFYSPVFAEDMRQGAQYLLQAAGLGRLKPNTLVMGFKNDWRDGDMMNVETYISMIHESFDYQFGAVILRLKEGLDVSHIQGQDDLLSSQEKSSGMKDVIVSIDTSKDSDVDSSKPSSKATSLQNSPAMQKEDEERKATTQPLLKKDKKSPTVPLNVSDQRLLEASQQFQKKQGKGTVDVWWLFDDGGLTLLIPYLLTNKKRWKDCKIRVFIGGKINRIDHDRRAMATLLSKFRIDFSDITVLGDINTKPKKEHVSAFEEMIEPYRLKEDDMEQEAAEKLKDSEPWRITDNELELYRAKTNRQIRLNELLKEHSSTANLIVMSLPLARKGGVSSAMYMAWLEVLSKDLPPILLVRGNHQSVLTFYS
;
A
#
# COMPACT_ATOMS: atom_id res chain seq x y z
N MET A 1 -42.89 -12.48 -9.86
CA MET A 1 -42.09 -13.69 -9.59
C MET A 1 -42.96 -14.93 -9.39
N TRP A 2 -43.85 -14.99 -8.39
CA TRP A 2 -44.64 -16.22 -8.10
C TRP A 2 -45.38 -16.85 -9.30
N VAL A 3 -46.07 -16.05 -10.12
CA VAL A 3 -46.75 -16.54 -11.34
C VAL A 3 -45.76 -17.19 -12.32
N SER A 4 -44.59 -16.57 -12.51
CA SER A 4 -43.52 -17.09 -13.38
C SER A 4 -42.95 -18.41 -12.86
N LEU A 5 -42.79 -18.55 -11.53
CA LEU A 5 -42.35 -19.79 -10.89
C LEU A 5 -43.38 -20.90 -11.06
N ALA A 6 -44.67 -20.60 -10.83
CA ALA A 6 -45.75 -21.57 -11.02
C ALA A 6 -45.85 -22.04 -12.49
N GLY A 7 -45.72 -21.12 -13.45
CA GLY A 7 -45.69 -21.45 -14.88
C GLY A 7 -44.48 -22.32 -15.26
N ALA A 8 -43.29 -22.04 -14.72
CA ALA A 8 -42.11 -22.87 -14.94
C ALA A 8 -42.27 -24.28 -14.36
N VAL A 9 -42.76 -24.42 -13.13
CA VAL A 9 -43.02 -25.73 -12.51
C VAL A 9 -44.08 -26.51 -13.31
N LEU A 10 -45.17 -25.87 -13.72
CA LEU A 10 -46.22 -26.51 -14.53
C LEU A 10 -45.66 -27.00 -15.87
N CYS A 11 -44.84 -26.18 -16.55
CA CYS A 11 -44.17 -26.55 -17.79
C CYS A 11 -43.26 -27.78 -17.61
N CYS A 12 -42.43 -27.81 -16.56
CA CYS A 12 -41.60 -28.96 -16.23
C CYS A 12 -42.43 -30.22 -15.97
N VAL A 13 -43.51 -30.13 -15.18
CA VAL A 13 -44.40 -31.27 -14.89
C VAL A 13 -45.02 -31.82 -16.17
N VAL A 14 -45.57 -30.96 -17.04
CA VAL A 14 -46.16 -31.38 -18.33
C VAL A 14 -45.10 -32.03 -19.23
N MET A 15 -43.86 -31.51 -19.26
CA MET A 15 -42.78 -32.11 -20.05
C MET A 15 -42.44 -33.54 -19.59
N PHE A 16 -42.40 -33.79 -18.27
CA PHE A 16 -42.20 -35.15 -17.73
C PHE A 16 -43.41 -36.08 -17.97
N VAL A 17 -44.64 -35.58 -17.96
CA VAL A 17 -45.85 -36.36 -18.27
C VAL A 17 -45.90 -36.78 -19.75
N ILE A 18 -45.40 -35.96 -20.68
CA ILE A 18 -45.38 -36.28 -22.12
C ILE A 18 -44.30 -37.33 -22.45
N ASN A 19 -43.05 -37.13 -22.01
CA ASN A 19 -41.98 -38.11 -22.22
C ASN A 19 -40.86 -37.92 -21.17
N TRP A 20 -40.91 -38.73 -20.12
CA TRP A 20 -40.00 -38.62 -18.97
C TRP A 20 -38.50 -38.74 -19.32
N TRP A 21 -38.14 -39.60 -20.28
CA TRP A 21 -36.73 -39.84 -20.62
C TRP A 21 -36.16 -38.71 -21.49
N ALA A 22 -36.95 -38.23 -22.47
CA ALA A 22 -36.60 -37.03 -23.25
C ALA A 22 -36.52 -35.78 -22.34
N ALA A 23 -37.48 -35.63 -21.41
CA ALA A 23 -37.49 -34.55 -20.43
C ALA A 23 -36.28 -34.57 -19.49
N LEU A 24 -35.79 -35.75 -19.11
CA LEU A 24 -34.57 -35.89 -18.31
C LEU A 24 -33.34 -35.49 -19.13
N MET A 25 -33.24 -35.96 -20.38
CA MET A 25 -32.12 -35.62 -21.28
C MET A 25 -32.04 -34.12 -21.59
N THR A 26 -33.17 -33.44 -21.86
CA THR A 26 -33.17 -31.99 -22.11
C THR A 26 -32.76 -31.19 -20.87
N ASN A 27 -33.23 -31.56 -19.68
CA ASN A 27 -32.79 -30.93 -18.43
C ASN A 27 -31.29 -31.13 -18.17
N VAL A 28 -30.74 -32.32 -18.43
CA VAL A 28 -29.29 -32.59 -18.30
C VAL A 28 -28.48 -31.75 -19.28
N ILE A 29 -28.92 -31.59 -20.53
CA ILE A 29 -28.26 -30.74 -21.54
C ILE A 29 -28.30 -29.27 -21.13
N VAL A 30 -29.47 -28.76 -20.69
CA VAL A 30 -29.62 -27.37 -20.23
C VAL A 30 -28.75 -27.10 -18.99
N LEU A 31 -28.72 -28.02 -18.02
CA LEU A 31 -27.87 -27.91 -16.84
C LEU A 31 -26.38 -27.95 -17.20
N GLY A 32 -25.98 -28.83 -18.12
CA GLY A 32 -24.61 -28.91 -18.63
C GLY A 32 -24.16 -27.63 -19.33
N LEU A 33 -25.02 -27.06 -20.18
CA LEU A 33 -24.77 -25.76 -20.82
C LEU A 33 -24.70 -24.61 -19.79
N PHE A 34 -25.60 -24.60 -18.80
CA PHE A 34 -25.60 -23.61 -17.72
C PHE A 34 -24.31 -23.66 -16.89
N ILE A 35 -23.84 -24.86 -16.53
CA ILE A 35 -22.57 -25.07 -15.83
C ILE A 35 -21.39 -24.63 -16.73
N TYR A 36 -21.37 -25.04 -18.00
CA TYR A 36 -20.32 -24.68 -18.95
C TYR A 36 -20.17 -23.16 -19.11
N VAL A 37 -21.28 -22.42 -19.29
CA VAL A 37 -21.27 -20.95 -19.40
C VAL A 37 -20.85 -20.32 -18.07
N SER A 38 -21.38 -20.79 -16.94
CA SER A 38 -21.09 -20.25 -15.60
C SER A 38 -19.62 -20.44 -15.18
N TYR A 39 -18.99 -21.54 -15.60
CA TYR A 39 -17.61 -21.90 -15.26
C TYR A 39 -16.60 -21.29 -16.25
N LYS A 40 -16.88 -21.36 -17.56
CA LYS A 40 -15.94 -20.91 -18.60
C LYS A 40 -15.95 -19.40 -18.83
N LYS A 41 -17.06 -18.71 -18.54
CA LYS A 41 -17.23 -17.24 -18.66
C LYS A 41 -16.52 -16.63 -19.88
N PRO A 42 -16.84 -17.08 -21.11
CA PRO A 42 -16.13 -16.60 -22.30
C PRO A 42 -16.28 -15.08 -22.45
N ASP A 43 -15.16 -14.38 -22.61
CA ASP A 43 -15.15 -12.96 -22.93
C ASP A 43 -15.78 -12.76 -24.32
N VAL A 44 -16.87 -11.99 -24.37
CA VAL A 44 -17.67 -11.75 -25.58
C VAL A 44 -17.74 -10.27 -25.89
N ASN A 45 -17.42 -9.93 -27.14
CA ASN A 45 -17.10 -8.56 -27.58
C ASN A 45 -18.28 -7.57 -27.53
N TRP A 46 -19.51 -8.05 -27.32
CA TRP A 46 -20.73 -7.25 -27.26
C TRP A 46 -21.09 -6.77 -25.83
N GLY A 47 -20.17 -6.96 -24.88
CA GLY A 47 -20.40 -6.70 -23.46
C GLY A 47 -21.14 -7.87 -22.79
N SER A 48 -20.77 -8.19 -21.55
CA SER A 48 -21.46 -9.27 -20.82
C SER A 48 -22.61 -8.73 -19.99
N SER A 49 -23.80 -9.32 -20.14
CA SER A 49 -24.96 -9.05 -19.28
C SER A 49 -24.65 -9.28 -17.79
N THR A 50 -23.67 -10.13 -17.45
CA THR A 50 -23.24 -10.33 -16.07
C THR A 50 -22.42 -9.16 -15.54
N GLN A 51 -21.65 -8.45 -16.38
CA GLN A 51 -20.92 -7.23 -15.98
C GLN A 51 -21.92 -6.12 -15.63
N ALA A 52 -22.94 -5.91 -16.49
CA ALA A 52 -24.02 -4.95 -16.23
C ALA A 52 -24.76 -5.25 -14.91
N LEU A 53 -25.06 -6.53 -14.65
CA LEU A 53 -25.67 -6.96 -13.39
C LEU A 53 -24.76 -6.68 -12.18
N THR A 54 -23.47 -7.00 -12.26
CA THR A 54 -22.53 -6.73 -11.15
C THR A 54 -22.35 -5.24 -10.87
N TYR A 55 -22.38 -4.38 -11.89
CA TYR A 55 -22.37 -2.92 -11.71
C TYR A 55 -23.62 -2.44 -10.98
N HIS A 56 -24.81 -2.89 -11.41
CA HIS A 56 -26.07 -2.53 -10.75
C HIS A 56 -26.12 -3.01 -9.30
N GLN A 57 -25.66 -4.23 -9.02
CA GLN A 57 -25.54 -4.75 -7.64
C GLN A 57 -24.59 -3.91 -6.79
N ALA A 58 -23.38 -3.60 -7.29
CA ALA A 58 -22.41 -2.79 -6.57
C ALA A 58 -22.91 -1.37 -6.26
N LEU A 59 -23.61 -0.73 -7.22
CA LEU A 59 -24.24 0.57 -7.03
C LEU A 59 -25.32 0.51 -5.94
N THR A 60 -26.28 -0.42 -6.06
CA THR A 60 -27.38 -0.58 -5.09
C THR A 60 -26.88 -0.89 -3.68
N HIS A 61 -25.85 -1.74 -3.53
CA HIS A 61 -25.24 -2.00 -2.23
C HIS A 61 -24.49 -0.80 -1.65
N THR A 62 -23.83 0.01 -2.48
CA THR A 62 -23.13 1.24 -2.04
C THR A 62 -24.12 2.35 -1.62
N LEU A 63 -25.24 2.46 -2.33
CA LEU A 63 -26.35 3.36 -1.96
C LEU A 63 -26.99 2.90 -0.65
N HIS A 64 -27.30 1.61 -0.49
CA HIS A 64 -27.83 1.07 0.76
C HIS A 64 -26.88 1.30 1.94
N LEU A 65 -25.58 1.06 1.77
CA LEU A 65 -24.57 1.34 2.80
C LEU A 65 -24.56 2.83 3.21
N SER A 66 -24.88 3.73 2.28
CA SER A 66 -24.92 5.17 2.54
C SER A 66 -26.12 5.61 3.40
N GLY A 67 -27.17 4.79 3.49
CA GLY A 67 -28.30 4.98 4.41
C GLY A 67 -28.08 4.43 5.83
N VAL A 68 -26.91 3.88 6.13
CA VAL A 68 -26.59 3.32 7.46
C VAL A 68 -25.90 4.37 8.33
N GLU A 69 -26.30 4.44 9.61
CA GLU A 69 -25.69 5.32 10.61
C GLU A 69 -24.30 4.84 11.07
N ASP A 70 -23.42 5.79 11.41
CA ASP A 70 -22.07 5.48 11.89
C ASP A 70 -22.10 5.08 13.37
N HIS A 71 -21.88 3.78 13.65
CA HIS A 71 -21.66 3.29 15.00
C HIS A 71 -20.22 2.81 15.17
N ILE A 72 -19.56 3.22 16.25
CA ILE A 72 -18.18 2.82 16.61
C ILE A 72 -17.94 1.30 16.52
N LYS A 73 -18.91 0.45 16.89
CA LYS A 73 -18.80 -1.03 16.75
C LYS A 73 -18.58 -1.48 15.29
N ASN A 74 -19.02 -0.66 14.34
CA ASN A 74 -18.84 -0.85 12.89
C ASN A 74 -17.60 -0.13 12.32
N PHE A 75 -16.79 0.56 13.13
CA PHE A 75 -15.55 1.18 12.64
C PHE A 75 -14.64 0.14 12.00
N ARG A 76 -14.09 0.47 10.83
CA ARG A 76 -13.07 -0.32 10.13
C ARG A 76 -11.98 0.65 9.64
N PRO A 77 -10.69 0.28 9.70
CA PRO A 77 -9.64 1.07 9.06
C PRO A 77 -9.86 1.04 7.53
N GLN A 78 -10.18 2.20 6.96
CA GLN A 78 -10.27 2.41 5.52
C GLN A 78 -9.02 3.19 5.11
N CYS A 79 -8.05 2.50 4.50
CA CYS A 79 -6.71 3.03 4.33
C CYS A 79 -6.47 3.61 2.93
N LEU A 80 -6.11 4.89 2.87
CA LEU A 80 -5.43 5.50 1.73
C LEU A 80 -3.92 5.29 1.94
N VAL A 81 -3.29 4.51 1.06
CA VAL A 81 -1.88 4.10 1.18
C VAL A 81 -1.07 4.79 0.10
N MET A 82 -0.10 5.62 0.49
CA MET A 82 0.76 6.37 -0.42
C MET A 82 1.90 5.49 -0.98
N THR A 83 1.52 4.46 -1.73
CA THR A 83 2.46 3.53 -2.37
C THR A 83 3.32 4.20 -3.42
N GLY A 84 2.76 5.18 -4.16
CA GLY A 84 3.24 5.44 -5.51
C GLY A 84 2.87 4.27 -6.42
N TYR A 85 3.76 3.88 -7.34
CA TYR A 85 3.58 2.64 -8.10
C TYR A 85 3.51 1.41 -7.17
N PRO A 86 2.48 0.55 -7.24
CA PRO A 86 2.29 -0.57 -6.29
C PRO A 86 3.43 -1.61 -6.25
N ASN A 87 4.20 -1.75 -7.33
CA ASN A 87 5.39 -2.61 -7.38
C ASN A 87 6.62 -2.01 -6.68
N SER A 88 6.76 -0.68 -6.64
CA SER A 88 7.94 -0.03 -6.05
C SER A 88 8.03 -0.16 -4.52
N ARG A 89 6.90 -0.34 -3.80
CA ARG A 89 6.87 -0.36 -2.33
C ARG A 89 6.06 -1.54 -1.74
N PRO A 90 6.45 -2.80 -2.02
CA PRO A 90 5.62 -3.97 -1.70
C PRO A 90 5.45 -4.21 -0.19
N ALA A 91 6.45 -3.92 0.65
CA ALA A 91 6.30 -4.08 2.10
C ALA A 91 5.19 -3.19 2.70
N LEU A 92 5.01 -1.98 2.20
CA LEU A 92 3.93 -1.08 2.62
C LEU A 92 2.56 -1.66 2.20
N LEU A 93 2.48 -2.17 0.97
CA LEU A 93 1.31 -2.82 0.41
C LEU A 93 0.91 -4.07 1.23
N ASP A 94 1.85 -4.98 1.49
CA ASP A 94 1.62 -6.24 2.21
C ASP A 94 1.29 -6.05 3.70
N LEU A 95 1.89 -5.06 4.36
CA LEU A 95 1.58 -4.78 5.76
C LEU A 95 0.16 -4.19 5.90
N VAL A 96 -0.23 -3.23 5.06
CA VAL A 96 -1.60 -2.68 5.11
C VAL A 96 -2.62 -3.71 4.65
N HIS A 97 -2.32 -4.46 3.59
CA HIS A 97 -3.18 -5.57 3.18
C HIS A 97 -3.37 -6.59 4.30
N SER A 98 -2.33 -6.84 5.12
CA SER A 98 -2.45 -7.74 6.27
C SER A 98 -3.57 -7.33 7.22
N PHE A 99 -3.71 -6.07 7.65
CA PHE A 99 -4.81 -5.70 8.57
C PHE A 99 -6.14 -5.36 7.86
N THR A 100 -6.13 -4.85 6.62
CA THR A 100 -7.36 -4.50 5.89
C THR A 100 -8.07 -5.70 5.24
N LYS A 101 -7.37 -6.81 4.91
CA LYS A 101 -7.92 -7.95 4.13
C LYS A 101 -9.21 -8.51 4.73
N ASN A 102 -10.30 -8.35 3.96
CA ASN A 102 -11.69 -8.71 4.29
C ASN A 102 -12.28 -7.97 5.51
N VAL A 103 -11.72 -6.83 5.91
CA VAL A 103 -12.14 -6.04 7.09
C VAL A 103 -12.46 -4.60 6.73
N GLY A 104 -11.65 -3.97 5.87
CA GLY A 104 -11.80 -2.56 5.49
C GLY A 104 -11.37 -2.29 4.05
N LEU A 105 -11.59 -1.05 3.61
CA LEU A 105 -11.20 -0.56 2.30
C LEU A 105 -9.68 -0.29 2.25
N MET A 106 -9.07 -0.53 1.08
CA MET A 106 -7.67 -0.18 0.81
C MET A 106 -7.59 0.49 -0.57
N ILE A 107 -7.06 1.71 -0.60
CA ILE A 107 -6.81 2.50 -1.82
C ILE A 107 -5.32 2.77 -1.91
N CYS A 108 -4.68 2.32 -2.98
CA CYS A 108 -3.29 2.65 -3.32
C CYS A 108 -3.29 3.99 -4.05
N GLY A 109 -2.88 5.04 -3.35
CA GLY A 109 -2.72 6.39 -3.87
C GLY A 109 -1.36 6.55 -4.56
N HIS A 110 -1.38 7.09 -5.77
CA HIS A 110 -0.18 7.46 -6.51
C HIS A 110 -0.35 8.87 -7.06
N ILE A 111 0.55 9.78 -6.68
CA ILE A 111 0.60 11.14 -7.20
C ILE A 111 1.74 11.18 -8.23
N ARG A 112 1.41 11.52 -9.48
CA ARG A 112 2.38 11.92 -10.49
C ARG A 112 2.54 13.44 -10.43
N THR A 113 3.71 13.88 -9.96
CA THR A 113 4.17 15.27 -10.05
C THR A 113 4.64 15.56 -11.47
N GLY A 114 4.26 16.72 -12.04
CA GLY A 114 4.68 17.06 -13.40
C GLY A 114 4.33 18.46 -13.88
N TYR A 115 5.34 19.25 -14.23
CA TYR A 115 5.19 20.68 -14.55
C TYR A 115 4.76 21.00 -15.99
N ARG A 116 4.60 20.01 -16.88
CA ARG A 116 4.20 20.25 -18.30
C ARG A 116 3.29 19.15 -18.84
N ARG A 117 2.11 19.55 -19.34
CA ARG A 117 1.14 18.76 -20.14
C ARG A 117 0.89 17.32 -19.62
N PRO A 118 0.06 17.13 -18.57
CA PRO A 118 -0.36 15.81 -18.10
C PRO A 118 -0.83 14.86 -19.22
N ASN A 119 -0.19 13.69 -19.31
CA ASN A 119 -0.60 12.63 -20.24
C ASN A 119 -1.75 11.78 -19.65
N PHE A 120 -2.96 12.34 -19.65
CA PHE A 120 -4.15 11.65 -19.11
C PHE A 120 -4.47 10.31 -19.78
N LYS A 121 -4.07 10.10 -21.05
CA LYS A 121 -4.23 8.84 -21.78
C LYS A 121 -3.33 7.73 -21.22
N GLU A 122 -2.10 8.08 -20.85
CA GLU A 122 -1.19 7.18 -20.15
C GLU A 122 -1.65 6.91 -18.72
N LEU A 123 -2.15 7.94 -18.01
CA LEU A 123 -2.67 7.81 -16.64
C LEU A 123 -3.79 6.75 -16.53
N SER A 124 -4.75 6.75 -17.45
CA SER A 124 -5.84 5.75 -17.49
C SER A 124 -5.37 4.36 -17.95
N THR A 125 -4.38 4.31 -18.85
CA THR A 125 -3.74 3.05 -19.30
C THR A 125 -2.99 2.39 -18.14
N ASP A 126 -2.20 3.16 -17.39
CA ASP A 126 -1.53 2.73 -16.17
C ASP A 126 -2.52 2.38 -15.06
N GLN A 127 -3.64 3.10 -14.93
CA GLN A 127 -4.70 2.73 -13.99
C GLN A 127 -5.21 1.30 -14.23
N ALA A 128 -5.52 0.97 -15.48
CA ALA A 128 -5.91 -0.39 -15.85
C ALA A 128 -4.75 -1.40 -15.72
N ARG A 129 -3.49 -1.00 -15.95
CA ARG A 129 -2.31 -1.86 -15.77
C ARG A 129 -2.09 -2.25 -14.31
N TYR A 130 -1.98 -1.27 -13.42
CA TYR A 130 -1.69 -1.51 -12.00
C TYR A 130 -2.89 -2.11 -11.25
N GLN A 131 -4.13 -1.80 -11.64
CA GLN A 131 -5.29 -2.50 -11.07
C GLN A 131 -5.32 -3.99 -11.43
N ARG A 132 -4.90 -4.38 -12.65
CA ARG A 132 -4.71 -5.81 -13.01
C ARG A 132 -3.54 -6.45 -12.24
N TRP A 133 -2.44 -5.73 -12.03
CA TRP A 133 -1.30 -6.22 -11.23
C TRP A 133 -1.70 -6.51 -9.77
N LEU A 134 -2.45 -5.61 -9.13
CA LEU A 134 -2.98 -5.82 -7.78
C LEU A 134 -3.89 -7.05 -7.69
N LEU A 135 -4.78 -7.24 -8.68
CA LEU A 135 -5.67 -8.40 -8.76
C LEU A 135 -4.92 -9.71 -9.02
N LYS A 136 -3.87 -9.69 -9.87
CA LYS A 136 -2.99 -10.84 -10.12
C LYS A 136 -2.24 -11.28 -8.85
N ASN A 137 -1.85 -10.32 -8.01
CA ASN A 137 -1.12 -10.56 -6.76
C ASN A 137 -2.06 -10.69 -5.55
N ASP A 138 -3.31 -11.14 -5.77
CA ASP A 138 -4.33 -11.45 -4.75
C ASP A 138 -4.58 -10.33 -3.71
N THR A 139 -4.28 -9.09 -4.11
CA THR A 139 -4.27 -7.90 -3.26
C THR A 139 -5.56 -7.12 -3.45
N LYS A 140 -6.40 -7.14 -2.41
CA LYS A 140 -7.72 -6.51 -2.39
C LYS A 140 -7.63 -5.00 -2.16
N ALA A 141 -7.11 -4.28 -3.14
CA ALA A 141 -7.00 -2.82 -3.13
C ALA A 141 -7.45 -2.20 -4.47
N PHE A 142 -7.95 -0.98 -4.39
CA PHE A 142 -8.21 -0.13 -5.55
C PHE A 142 -6.99 0.76 -5.84
N TYR A 143 -6.69 1.05 -7.09
CA TYR A 143 -5.62 1.97 -7.48
C TYR A 143 -6.17 3.32 -7.95
N SER A 144 -5.71 4.40 -7.33
CA SER A 144 -6.15 5.78 -7.59
C SER A 144 -4.93 6.65 -7.94
N PRO A 145 -4.63 6.80 -9.25
CA PRO A 145 -3.60 7.70 -9.72
C PRO A 145 -4.16 9.14 -9.88
N VAL A 146 -3.40 10.12 -9.40
CA VAL A 146 -3.72 11.55 -9.46
C VAL A 146 -2.54 12.29 -10.08
N PHE A 147 -2.83 13.33 -10.86
CA PHE A 147 -1.82 14.26 -11.35
C PHE A 147 -1.90 15.56 -10.56
N ALA A 148 -0.76 16.10 -10.16
CA ALA A 148 -0.62 17.38 -9.48
C ALA A 148 0.73 18.01 -9.83
N GLU A 149 0.92 19.28 -9.48
CA GLU A 149 2.25 19.90 -9.55
C GLU A 149 3.09 19.39 -8.37
N ASP A 150 2.58 19.56 -7.14
CA ASP A 150 3.22 19.10 -5.90
C ASP A 150 2.58 17.85 -5.28
N MET A 151 3.40 17.08 -4.56
CA MET A 151 2.94 15.92 -3.79
C MET A 151 1.95 16.30 -2.67
N ARG A 152 2.08 17.52 -2.10
CA ARG A 152 1.12 18.08 -1.11
C ARG A 152 -0.28 18.21 -1.71
N GLN A 153 -0.39 18.92 -2.84
CA GLN A 153 -1.66 19.18 -3.52
C GLN A 153 -2.30 17.87 -4.01
N GLY A 154 -1.52 16.96 -4.61
CA GLY A 154 -2.01 15.64 -5.01
C GLY A 154 -2.53 14.79 -3.86
N ALA A 155 -1.97 14.95 -2.65
CA ALA A 155 -2.45 14.27 -1.45
C ALA A 155 -3.76 14.88 -0.95
N GLN A 156 -3.93 16.20 -1.00
CA GLN A 156 -5.20 16.86 -0.67
C GLN A 156 -6.35 16.37 -1.57
N TYR A 157 -6.12 16.24 -2.88
CA TYR A 157 -7.11 15.67 -3.80
C TYR A 157 -7.52 14.24 -3.40
N LEU A 158 -6.57 13.39 -3.02
CA LEU A 158 -6.86 12.02 -2.55
C LEU A 158 -7.57 12.01 -1.18
N LEU A 159 -7.20 12.88 -0.25
CA LEU A 159 -7.82 12.96 1.09
C LEU A 159 -9.28 13.45 1.01
N GLN A 160 -9.59 14.41 0.15
CA GLN A 160 -10.95 14.96 0.00
C GLN A 160 -11.86 14.07 -0.88
N ALA A 161 -11.35 13.59 -2.02
CA ALA A 161 -12.17 13.06 -3.11
C ALA A 161 -12.08 11.54 -3.32
N ALA A 162 -11.19 10.81 -2.65
CA ALA A 162 -11.12 9.35 -2.83
C ALA A 162 -12.33 8.64 -2.20
N GLY A 163 -12.85 7.64 -2.92
CA GLY A 163 -13.95 6.77 -2.44
C GLY A 163 -15.35 7.24 -2.83
N LEU A 164 -16.37 6.45 -2.45
CA LEU A 164 -17.77 6.66 -2.85
C LEU A 164 -18.73 6.40 -1.68
N GLY A 165 -19.60 7.36 -1.38
CA GLY A 165 -20.53 7.27 -0.25
C GLY A 165 -19.79 7.06 1.07
N ARG A 166 -20.05 5.92 1.74
CA ARG A 166 -19.36 5.47 2.96
C ARG A 166 -18.04 4.70 2.70
N LEU A 167 -17.78 4.29 1.47
CA LEU A 167 -16.53 3.62 1.06
C LEU A 167 -15.46 4.67 0.79
N LYS A 168 -15.04 5.38 1.84
CA LYS A 168 -14.03 6.45 1.83
C LYS A 168 -12.91 6.14 2.82
N PRO A 169 -11.66 6.54 2.54
CA PRO A 169 -10.58 6.38 3.50
C PRO A 169 -10.83 7.23 4.76
N ASN A 170 -10.38 6.72 5.90
CA ASN A 170 -10.37 7.41 7.20
C ASN A 170 -8.97 7.37 7.85
N THR A 171 -8.01 6.70 7.21
CA THR A 171 -6.64 6.54 7.69
C THR A 171 -5.67 6.75 6.52
N LEU A 172 -4.78 7.74 6.63
CA LEU A 172 -3.66 7.93 5.71
C LEU A 172 -2.49 7.05 6.16
N VAL A 173 -1.93 6.26 5.24
CA VAL A 173 -0.79 5.37 5.49
C VAL A 173 0.36 5.71 4.55
N MET A 174 1.54 5.96 5.10
CA MET A 174 2.72 6.43 4.36
C MET A 174 3.98 5.65 4.75
N GLY A 175 4.97 5.64 3.86
CA GLY A 175 6.34 5.30 4.22
C GLY A 175 7.04 6.45 4.93
N PHE A 176 8.00 6.13 5.80
CA PHE A 176 8.95 7.10 6.36
C PHE A 176 9.96 7.54 5.29
N LYS A 177 10.24 8.85 5.20
CA LYS A 177 11.25 9.40 4.29
C LYS A 177 12.66 9.22 4.89
N ASN A 178 13.36 8.14 4.53
CA ASN A 178 14.73 7.89 5.00
C ASN A 178 15.74 8.90 4.43
N ASP A 179 15.56 9.35 3.19
CA ASP A 179 16.44 10.26 2.43
C ASP A 179 16.20 11.75 2.73
N TRP A 180 15.79 12.08 3.96
CA TRP A 180 15.38 13.45 4.33
C TRP A 180 16.55 14.43 4.55
N ARG A 181 17.78 13.93 4.68
CA ARG A 181 18.98 14.75 4.86
C ARG A 181 19.70 15.07 3.55
N ASP A 182 19.67 14.12 2.61
CA ASP A 182 20.39 14.19 1.34
C ASP A 182 19.58 14.90 0.24
N GLY A 183 18.26 14.95 0.40
CA GLY A 183 17.32 15.62 -0.50
C GLY A 183 16.98 17.05 -0.08
N ASP A 184 16.36 17.79 -1.00
CA ASP A 184 15.85 19.15 -0.77
C ASP A 184 14.77 19.18 0.33
N MET A 185 14.95 20.10 1.29
CA MET A 185 14.13 20.27 2.49
C MET A 185 12.69 20.70 2.19
N MET A 186 12.41 21.29 1.02
CA MET A 186 11.03 21.55 0.55
C MET A 186 10.20 20.26 0.47
N ASN A 187 10.84 19.12 0.17
CA ASN A 187 10.19 17.80 0.20
C ASN A 187 9.88 17.33 1.61
N VAL A 188 10.65 17.76 2.61
CA VAL A 188 10.41 17.45 4.03
C VAL A 188 9.27 18.32 4.55
N GLU A 189 9.23 19.61 4.23
CA GLU A 189 8.06 20.46 4.56
C GLU A 189 6.79 19.93 3.90
N THR A 190 6.87 19.50 2.63
CA THR A 190 5.78 18.83 1.90
C THR A 190 5.30 17.57 2.63
N TYR A 191 6.22 16.69 3.05
CA TYR A 191 5.91 15.46 3.76
C TYR A 191 5.28 15.70 5.15
N ILE A 192 5.85 16.62 5.93
CA ILE A 192 5.31 17.02 7.24
C ILE A 192 3.94 17.71 7.09
N SER A 193 3.77 18.53 6.07
CA SER A 193 2.49 19.18 5.76
C SER A 193 1.39 18.17 5.43
N MET A 194 1.69 17.11 4.68
CA MET A 194 0.75 16.02 4.42
C MET A 194 0.33 15.29 5.71
N ILE A 195 1.24 15.13 6.69
CA ILE A 195 0.90 14.58 8.00
C ILE A 195 -0.08 15.51 8.73
N HIS A 196 0.23 16.81 8.81
CA HIS A 196 -0.67 17.79 9.47
C HIS A 196 -2.04 17.88 8.79
N GLU A 197 -2.08 17.95 7.46
CA GLU A 197 -3.32 18.05 6.69
C GLU A 197 -4.19 16.80 6.84
N SER A 198 -3.60 15.60 7.03
CA SER A 198 -4.38 14.41 7.37
C SER A 198 -5.13 14.55 8.71
N PHE A 199 -4.52 15.19 9.71
CA PHE A 199 -5.21 15.50 10.98
C PHE A 199 -6.22 16.64 10.84
N ASP A 200 -5.94 17.65 10.01
CA ASP A 200 -6.88 18.73 9.71
C ASP A 200 -8.19 18.12 9.14
N TYR A 201 -8.10 17.15 8.21
CA TYR A 201 -9.24 16.39 7.66
C TYR A 201 -9.83 15.31 8.58
N GLN A 202 -9.39 15.20 9.84
CA GLN A 202 -9.84 14.19 10.81
C GLN A 202 -9.55 12.73 10.39
N PHE A 203 -8.47 12.48 9.66
CA PHE A 203 -7.97 11.12 9.38
C PHE A 203 -7.05 10.66 10.52
N GLY A 204 -6.96 9.34 10.71
CA GLY A 204 -5.80 8.75 11.38
C GLY A 204 -4.56 8.80 10.48
N ALA A 205 -3.37 8.94 11.05
CA ALA A 205 -2.11 8.87 10.33
C ALA A 205 -1.30 7.64 10.76
N VAL A 206 -0.68 6.97 9.80
CA VAL A 206 0.16 5.79 10.00
C VAL A 206 1.44 5.92 9.16
N ILE A 207 2.60 5.83 9.80
CA ILE A 207 3.91 5.89 9.15
C ILE A 207 4.66 4.59 9.40
N LEU A 208 5.00 3.86 8.33
CA LEU A 208 5.86 2.67 8.39
C LEU A 208 7.31 3.07 8.13
N ARG A 209 8.22 2.72 9.04
CA ARG A 209 9.67 2.77 8.81
C ARG A 209 10.26 1.35 8.79
N LEU A 210 11.10 1.10 7.79
CA LEU A 210 12.01 -0.05 7.72
C LEU A 210 13.45 0.46 7.69
N LYS A 211 14.38 -0.31 8.26
CA LYS A 211 15.80 0.04 8.38
C LYS A 211 16.46 0.37 7.03
N GLU A 212 16.33 -0.53 6.06
CA GLU A 212 16.97 -0.37 4.73
C GLU A 212 16.16 0.54 3.79
N GLY A 213 14.94 0.94 4.16
CA GLY A 213 14.01 1.71 3.31
C GLY A 213 12.82 0.90 2.77
N LEU A 214 12.04 1.53 1.89
CA LEU A 214 10.78 1.01 1.35
C LEU A 214 10.68 1.01 -0.18
N ASP A 215 11.56 1.74 -0.87
CA ASP A 215 11.49 1.94 -2.32
C ASP A 215 12.47 1.02 -3.05
N VAL A 216 11.96 0.26 -4.01
CA VAL A 216 12.66 -0.79 -4.76
C VAL A 216 12.75 -0.41 -6.26
N SER A 217 12.31 0.80 -6.64
CA SER A 217 12.12 1.19 -8.04
C SER A 217 13.38 1.23 -8.92
N HIS A 218 14.58 1.34 -8.32
CA HIS A 218 15.85 1.28 -9.05
C HIS A 218 16.27 -0.15 -9.46
N ILE A 219 15.66 -1.19 -8.87
CA ILE A 219 16.06 -2.59 -9.07
C ILE A 219 15.32 -3.20 -10.27
N GLN A 220 16.03 -3.29 -11.39
CA GLN A 220 15.49 -3.88 -12.64
C GLN A 220 15.26 -5.39 -12.52
N GLY A 221 14.24 -5.90 -13.23
CA GLY A 221 13.88 -7.34 -13.24
C GLY A 221 12.83 -7.78 -12.21
N GLN A 222 12.23 -6.82 -11.48
CA GLN A 222 11.34 -7.09 -10.35
C GLN A 222 10.14 -8.01 -10.67
N ASP A 223 9.44 -7.82 -11.81
CA ASP A 223 8.26 -8.63 -12.17
C ASP A 223 8.60 -10.12 -12.44
N ASP A 224 9.80 -10.42 -12.95
CA ASP A 224 10.26 -11.81 -13.18
C ASP A 224 10.78 -12.47 -11.88
N LEU A 225 11.44 -11.70 -11.00
CA LEU A 225 11.92 -12.19 -9.71
C LEU A 225 10.80 -12.42 -8.69
N LEU A 226 9.77 -11.56 -8.68
CA LEU A 226 8.57 -11.78 -7.87
C LEU A 226 7.73 -12.96 -8.38
N SER A 227 7.58 -13.11 -9.70
CA SER A 227 6.73 -14.16 -10.28
C SER A 227 7.39 -15.54 -10.42
N SER A 228 8.67 -15.69 -10.03
CA SER A 228 9.40 -16.95 -10.07
C SER A 228 9.40 -17.74 -8.76
N GLN A 229 9.14 -17.10 -7.60
CA GLN A 229 9.04 -17.82 -6.31
C GLN A 229 7.72 -18.55 -6.08
N GLU A 230 6.63 -18.20 -6.78
CA GLU A 230 5.28 -18.78 -6.55
C GLU A 230 4.87 -19.87 -7.56
N LYS A 231 5.76 -20.34 -8.45
CA LYS A 231 5.40 -21.32 -9.50
C LYS A 231 5.25 -22.76 -9.00
N SER A 232 4.13 -23.02 -8.33
CA SER A 232 3.50 -24.34 -8.22
C SER A 232 2.01 -24.25 -8.60
N SER A 233 1.43 -25.33 -9.13
CA SER A 233 0.03 -25.41 -9.63
C SER A 233 -0.39 -24.44 -10.76
N GLY A 234 0.17 -24.70 -11.93
CA GLY A 234 -0.33 -24.46 -13.29
C GLY A 234 -1.71 -23.83 -13.57
N MET A 235 -1.65 -22.73 -14.33
CA MET A 235 -2.44 -22.51 -15.55
C MET A 235 -1.49 -21.87 -16.59
N LYS A 236 -1.65 -22.15 -17.89
CA LYS A 236 -0.87 -21.52 -18.97
C LYS A 236 -1.79 -20.78 -19.92
N ASP A 237 -1.97 -19.49 -19.71
CA ASP A 237 -2.61 -18.63 -20.70
C ASP A 237 -1.60 -18.23 -21.78
N VAL A 238 -1.98 -18.42 -23.05
CA VAL A 238 -1.14 -18.10 -24.20
C VAL A 238 -1.42 -16.66 -24.62
N ILE A 239 -0.46 -15.77 -24.36
CA ILE A 239 -0.51 -14.40 -24.85
C ILE A 239 -0.13 -14.42 -26.34
N VAL A 240 -1.11 -14.17 -27.21
CA VAL A 240 -0.88 -13.91 -28.64
C VAL A 240 -0.66 -12.42 -28.83
N SER A 241 0.55 -12.03 -29.24
CA SER A 241 0.83 -10.68 -29.74
C SER A 241 0.20 -10.52 -31.13
N ILE A 242 -0.65 -9.51 -31.29
CA ILE A 242 -1.28 -9.19 -32.59
C ILE A 242 -0.47 -8.06 -33.23
N ASP A 243 0.37 -8.41 -34.21
CA ASP A 243 1.01 -7.44 -35.10
C ASP A 243 -0.03 -6.92 -36.12
N THR A 244 -0.36 -5.63 -36.04
CA THR A 244 -1.29 -5.00 -36.98
C THR A 244 -0.54 -4.45 -38.19
N SER A 245 -0.41 -5.25 -39.26
CA SER A 245 0.19 -4.80 -40.53
C SER A 245 -0.65 -5.15 -41.76
N LYS A 246 -1.22 -4.09 -42.37
CA LYS A 246 -1.69 -3.92 -43.76
C LYS A 246 -2.99 -4.60 -44.26
N ASP A 247 -3.92 -3.69 -44.60
CA ASP A 247 -4.53 -3.44 -45.92
C ASP A 247 -5.51 -4.42 -46.60
N SER A 248 -6.74 -3.92 -46.78
CA SER A 248 -7.58 -4.05 -47.99
C SER A 248 -8.86 -3.20 -47.83
N ASP A 249 -9.45 -2.53 -48.83
CA ASP A 249 -8.96 -1.90 -50.09
C ASP A 249 -10.12 -1.03 -50.65
N VAL A 250 -9.99 -0.44 -51.87
CA VAL A 250 -11.04 0.27 -52.66
C VAL A 250 -11.36 1.70 -52.14
N ASP A 251 -11.48 2.77 -52.95
CA ASP A 251 -11.79 2.89 -54.39
C ASP A 251 -11.06 4.04 -55.15
N SER A 252 -11.26 4.04 -56.48
CA SER A 252 -11.26 5.17 -57.44
C SER A 252 -9.99 5.54 -58.25
N SER A 253 -10.11 5.24 -59.56
CA SER A 253 -9.52 5.95 -60.72
C SER A 253 -8.04 5.70 -61.15
N LYS A 254 -7.84 5.83 -62.46
CA LYS A 254 -6.70 5.48 -63.34
C LYS A 254 -6.58 6.62 -64.39
N PRO A 255 -5.60 6.66 -65.34
CA PRO A 255 -4.37 5.86 -65.52
C PRO A 255 -3.11 6.68 -65.95
N SER A 256 -2.02 5.97 -66.28
CA SER A 256 -0.87 6.41 -67.13
C SER A 256 0.18 7.35 -66.47
N SER A 257 1.48 7.32 -66.84
CA SER A 257 2.18 6.64 -67.95
C SER A 257 3.68 6.40 -67.68
N LYS A 258 4.38 5.80 -68.66
CA LYS A 258 5.85 5.61 -68.85
C LYS A 258 6.52 4.39 -68.19
N ALA A 259 7.47 3.83 -68.95
CA ALA A 259 8.16 2.55 -68.77
C ALA A 259 9.69 2.74 -68.59
N THR A 260 10.50 1.74 -69.00
CA THR A 260 11.98 1.65 -68.95
C THR A 260 12.49 1.12 -67.58
N SER A 261 12.76 -0.18 -67.39
CA SER A 261 13.91 -1.00 -67.86
C SER A 261 15.25 -0.63 -67.18
N LEU A 262 16.22 -1.51 -66.87
CA LEU A 262 16.58 -2.87 -67.32
C LEU A 262 17.15 -3.74 -66.16
N GLN A 263 17.23 -5.07 -66.35
CA GLN A 263 18.32 -6.01 -65.94
C GLN A 263 18.78 -6.08 -64.45
N ASN A 264 19.14 -7.24 -63.86
CA ASN A 264 19.80 -8.43 -64.44
C ASN A 264 19.50 -9.74 -63.66
N SER A 265 19.67 -10.90 -64.32
CA SER A 265 19.80 -12.25 -63.73
C SER A 265 20.39 -13.22 -64.76
N PRO A 266 21.26 -14.15 -64.35
CA PRO A 266 21.02 -15.60 -64.52
C PRO A 266 21.30 -16.39 -63.21
N ALA A 267 20.74 -17.56 -62.87
CA ALA A 267 20.10 -18.69 -63.59
C ALA A 267 21.01 -19.92 -63.86
N MET A 268 20.69 -21.03 -63.16
CA MET A 268 20.85 -22.46 -63.55
C MET A 268 22.30 -23.03 -63.60
N GLN A 269 22.58 -24.33 -63.46
CA GLN A 269 21.80 -25.61 -63.51
C GLN A 269 22.24 -26.58 -62.34
N LYS A 270 21.39 -27.50 -61.83
CA LYS A 270 21.34 -28.98 -62.08
C LYS A 270 22.71 -29.72 -62.05
N GLU A 271 22.94 -30.92 -61.49
CA GLU A 271 22.19 -31.96 -60.71
C GLU A 271 23.25 -33.03 -60.25
N ASP A 272 23.06 -34.10 -59.43
CA ASP A 272 21.93 -34.77 -58.74
C ASP A 272 22.44 -35.60 -57.50
N GLU A 273 21.70 -36.65 -57.06
CA GLU A 273 22.03 -37.79 -56.17
C GLU A 273 21.93 -37.65 -54.63
N GLU A 274 21.44 -38.72 -53.98
CA GLU A 274 21.08 -38.79 -52.55
C GLU A 274 22.16 -39.45 -51.65
N ARG A 275 22.21 -39.06 -50.35
CA ARG A 275 21.85 -39.96 -49.20
C ARG A 275 22.19 -39.38 -47.81
N LYS A 276 21.26 -39.63 -46.86
CA LYS A 276 21.44 -39.66 -45.38
C LYS A 276 22.13 -38.47 -44.69
N ALA A 277 21.33 -37.61 -44.04
CA ALA A 277 21.22 -37.57 -42.56
C ALA A 277 20.18 -36.55 -42.08
N THR A 278 19.56 -36.81 -40.92
CA THR A 278 18.65 -35.88 -40.22
C THR A 278 19.42 -34.78 -39.47
N THR A 279 19.02 -33.53 -39.64
CA THR A 279 19.49 -32.40 -38.82
C THR A 279 18.33 -31.49 -38.41
N GLN A 280 18.33 -31.06 -37.16
CA GLN A 280 17.28 -30.21 -36.57
C GLN A 280 17.53 -28.71 -36.85
N PRO A 281 16.50 -27.85 -36.90
CA PRO A 281 16.68 -26.41 -37.07
C PRO A 281 17.31 -25.76 -35.82
N LEU A 282 18.31 -24.91 -36.05
CA LEU A 282 19.02 -24.17 -35.01
C LEU A 282 18.14 -23.07 -34.39
N LEU A 283 17.48 -23.39 -33.28
CA LEU A 283 16.97 -22.37 -32.35
C LEU A 283 18.14 -21.57 -31.77
N LYS A 284 18.36 -20.36 -32.30
CA LYS A 284 19.18 -19.33 -31.65
C LYS A 284 18.50 -18.95 -30.33
N LYS A 285 18.91 -19.64 -29.26
CA LYS A 285 18.59 -19.29 -27.88
C LYS A 285 19.29 -17.98 -27.56
N ASP A 286 18.57 -16.87 -27.63
CA ASP A 286 19.13 -15.57 -27.27
C ASP A 286 19.71 -15.60 -25.86
N LYS A 287 20.88 -14.98 -25.73
CA LYS A 287 21.66 -15.04 -24.50
C LYS A 287 20.89 -14.31 -23.40
N LYS A 288 20.80 -14.93 -22.22
CA LYS A 288 20.48 -14.20 -21.00
C LYS A 288 21.37 -12.96 -20.94
N SER A 289 20.77 -11.80 -20.69
CA SER A 289 21.52 -10.66 -20.18
C SER A 289 22.31 -11.10 -18.93
N PRO A 290 23.53 -10.59 -18.73
CA PRO A 290 24.27 -10.91 -17.52
C PRO A 290 23.49 -10.36 -16.32
N THR A 291 23.04 -11.25 -15.44
CA THR A 291 22.58 -10.85 -14.10
C THR A 291 23.78 -10.31 -13.35
N VAL A 292 23.97 -8.99 -13.41
CA VAL A 292 24.92 -8.26 -12.57
C VAL A 292 24.63 -8.65 -11.12
N PRO A 293 25.63 -9.08 -10.32
CA PRO A 293 25.40 -9.37 -8.91
C PRO A 293 24.90 -8.08 -8.24
N LEU A 294 23.69 -8.15 -7.65
CA LEU A 294 23.07 -7.03 -6.95
C LEU A 294 23.97 -6.58 -5.79
N ASN A 295 23.94 -5.28 -5.48
CA ASN A 295 24.66 -4.76 -4.33
C ASN A 295 24.10 -5.38 -3.03
N VAL A 296 24.94 -5.48 -2.00
CA VAL A 296 24.55 -6.07 -0.70
C VAL A 296 23.43 -5.25 -0.04
N SER A 297 23.38 -3.93 -0.28
CA SER A 297 22.27 -3.06 0.10
C SER A 297 20.98 -3.43 -0.64
N ASP A 298 21.04 -3.60 -1.96
CA ASP A 298 19.89 -3.89 -2.81
C ASP A 298 19.29 -5.27 -2.51
N GLN A 299 20.14 -6.26 -2.20
CA GLN A 299 19.67 -7.57 -1.75
C GLN A 299 18.95 -7.48 -0.38
N ARG A 300 19.52 -6.78 0.61
CA ARG A 300 18.86 -6.58 1.91
C ARG A 300 17.54 -5.84 1.78
N LEU A 301 17.50 -4.82 0.93
CA LEU A 301 16.31 -4.05 0.62
C LEU A 301 15.22 -4.91 -0.05
N LEU A 302 15.57 -5.76 -1.02
CA LEU A 302 14.66 -6.75 -1.59
C LEU A 302 14.10 -7.71 -0.53
N GLU A 303 14.97 -8.27 0.31
CA GLU A 303 14.58 -9.22 1.36
C GLU A 303 13.64 -8.57 2.39
N ALA A 304 13.96 -7.34 2.83
CA ALA A 304 13.11 -6.52 3.70
C ALA A 304 11.79 -6.12 3.02
N SER A 305 11.80 -5.86 1.71
CA SER A 305 10.58 -5.50 0.94
C SER A 305 9.57 -6.66 0.88
N GLN A 306 10.05 -7.91 0.96
CA GLN A 306 9.24 -9.13 0.92
C GLN A 306 8.90 -9.69 2.32
N GLN A 307 9.42 -9.13 3.41
CA GLN A 307 9.36 -9.76 4.73
C GLN A 307 7.92 -10.07 5.20
N PHE A 308 6.95 -9.19 4.88
CA PHE A 308 5.55 -9.33 5.26
C PHE A 308 4.72 -10.26 4.34
N GLN A 309 5.29 -10.73 3.23
CA GLN A 309 4.69 -11.78 2.39
C GLN A 309 4.81 -13.15 3.06
N LYS A 310 5.94 -13.36 3.74
CA LYS A 310 6.30 -14.59 4.44
C LYS A 310 5.56 -14.68 5.79
N LYS A 311 5.41 -15.89 6.34
CA LYS A 311 4.86 -16.07 7.70
C LYS A 311 5.89 -15.57 8.70
N GLN A 312 5.46 -14.79 9.69
CA GLN A 312 6.36 -14.19 10.68
C GLN A 312 6.86 -15.19 11.73
N GLY A 313 6.17 -16.32 11.88
CA GLY A 313 6.55 -17.38 12.82
C GLY A 313 6.22 -17.02 14.28
N LYS A 314 6.97 -17.62 15.22
CA LYS A 314 6.85 -17.31 16.64
C LYS A 314 7.67 -16.07 16.97
N GLY A 315 7.04 -15.07 17.57
CA GLY A 315 7.70 -13.83 18.02
C GLY A 315 6.69 -12.87 18.67
N THR A 316 6.97 -11.57 18.68
CA THR A 316 6.09 -10.57 19.33
C THR A 316 5.72 -9.40 18.41
N VAL A 317 4.52 -8.87 18.64
CA VAL A 317 4.09 -7.54 18.19
C VAL A 317 4.03 -6.66 19.43
N ASP A 318 4.88 -5.66 19.49
CA ASP A 318 5.07 -4.82 20.68
C ASP A 318 4.32 -3.50 20.51
N VAL A 319 3.41 -3.19 21.43
CA VAL A 319 2.47 -2.08 21.32
C VAL A 319 2.76 -1.03 22.39
N TRP A 320 3.29 0.11 21.96
CA TRP A 320 3.70 1.23 22.80
C TRP A 320 2.60 2.29 22.87
N TRP A 321 1.67 2.08 23.79
CA TRP A 321 0.51 2.96 24.00
C TRP A 321 0.89 4.09 24.97
N LEU A 322 1.27 5.24 24.40
CA LEU A 322 1.78 6.39 25.15
C LEU A 322 0.80 7.57 25.22
N PHE A 323 -0.24 7.55 24.38
CA PHE A 323 -1.30 8.56 24.29
C PHE A 323 -2.62 7.89 23.90
N ASP A 324 -3.75 8.44 24.35
CA ASP A 324 -5.07 7.97 23.91
C ASP A 324 -5.42 8.53 22.52
N ASP A 325 -4.95 7.82 21.50
CA ASP A 325 -5.19 8.13 20.10
C ASP A 325 -6.49 7.46 19.57
N GLY A 326 -7.52 7.35 20.42
CA GLY A 326 -8.84 6.79 20.10
C GLY A 326 -8.91 5.26 20.01
N GLY A 327 -7.79 4.57 20.21
CA GLY A 327 -7.67 3.11 20.18
C GLY A 327 -7.14 2.49 18.88
N LEU A 328 -6.84 3.29 17.84
CA LEU A 328 -6.34 2.77 16.55
C LEU A 328 -5.00 2.02 16.70
N THR A 329 -4.16 2.50 17.62
CA THR A 329 -2.89 1.89 18.06
C THR A 329 -3.05 0.46 18.61
N LEU A 330 -4.19 0.13 19.22
CA LEU A 330 -4.53 -1.21 19.73
C LEU A 330 -5.26 -2.06 18.68
N LEU A 331 -6.10 -1.43 17.86
CA LEU A 331 -6.90 -2.09 16.82
C LEU A 331 -6.03 -2.72 15.72
N ILE A 332 -4.96 -2.05 15.27
CA ILE A 332 -4.08 -2.58 14.21
C ILE A 332 -3.36 -3.89 14.63
N PRO A 333 -2.68 -3.99 15.78
CA PRO A 333 -2.12 -5.24 16.30
C PRO A 333 -3.13 -6.39 16.36
N TYR A 334 -4.34 -6.12 16.87
CA TYR A 334 -5.42 -7.10 16.94
C TYR A 334 -5.89 -7.57 15.54
N LEU A 335 -6.02 -6.66 14.57
CA LEU A 335 -6.38 -7.03 13.20
C LEU A 335 -5.27 -7.79 12.48
N LEU A 336 -4.00 -7.58 12.83
CA LEU A 336 -2.86 -8.33 12.30
C LEU A 336 -2.81 -9.76 12.84
N THR A 337 -2.81 -9.95 14.16
CA THR A 337 -2.67 -11.28 14.80
C THR A 337 -3.80 -12.24 14.42
N ASN A 338 -5.00 -11.72 14.15
CA ASN A 338 -6.13 -12.48 13.58
C ASN A 338 -5.88 -13.06 12.16
N LYS A 339 -4.71 -12.85 11.52
CA LYS A 339 -4.39 -13.37 10.18
C LYS A 339 -3.38 -14.52 10.19
N LYS A 340 -3.51 -15.42 9.21
CA LYS A 340 -2.65 -16.62 9.02
C LYS A 340 -1.13 -16.36 8.94
N ARG A 341 -0.67 -15.13 8.66
CA ARG A 341 0.76 -14.76 8.64
C ARG A 341 1.33 -14.38 10.03
N TRP A 342 0.46 -13.99 10.97
CA TRP A 342 0.81 -13.40 12.28
C TRP A 342 0.20 -14.14 13.49
N LYS A 343 -0.61 -15.19 13.26
CA LYS A 343 -1.32 -15.97 14.31
C LYS A 343 -0.44 -16.57 15.42
N ASP A 344 0.86 -16.70 15.18
CA ASP A 344 1.84 -17.29 16.09
C ASP A 344 2.65 -16.22 16.84
N CYS A 345 2.38 -14.93 16.57
CA CYS A 345 2.98 -13.78 17.24
C CYS A 345 2.14 -13.36 18.46
N LYS A 346 2.79 -13.05 19.58
CA LYS A 346 2.14 -12.59 20.81
C LYS A 346 2.12 -11.06 20.90
N ILE A 347 1.02 -10.47 21.37
CA ILE A 347 0.97 -9.03 21.68
C ILE A 347 1.64 -8.78 23.04
N ARG A 348 2.59 -7.85 23.11
CA ARG A 348 3.10 -7.26 24.36
C ARG A 348 2.70 -5.80 24.41
N VAL A 349 2.24 -5.31 25.56
CA VAL A 349 1.78 -3.91 25.67
C VAL A 349 2.65 -3.13 26.64
N PHE A 350 3.22 -2.03 26.16
CA PHE A 350 4.03 -1.10 26.93
C PHE A 350 3.24 0.19 27.13
N ILE A 351 3.05 0.60 28.38
CA ILE A 351 2.34 1.85 28.72
C ILE A 351 3.22 2.79 29.53
N GLY A 352 3.06 4.10 29.33
CA GLY A 352 3.69 5.10 30.18
C GLY A 352 2.89 5.32 31.46
N GLY A 353 3.51 5.16 32.63
CA GLY A 353 2.85 5.31 33.93
C GLY A 353 3.65 6.16 34.92
N LYS A 354 3.14 6.31 36.14
CA LYS A 354 3.90 6.89 37.25
C LYS A 354 4.44 5.76 38.13
N ILE A 355 5.70 5.85 38.57
CA ILE A 355 6.36 4.79 39.36
C ILE A 355 5.54 4.39 40.60
N ASN A 356 4.88 5.35 41.27
CA ASN A 356 4.01 5.13 42.44
C ASN A 356 2.64 4.47 42.12
N ARG A 357 2.31 4.17 40.86
CA ARG A 357 0.99 3.65 40.44
C ARG A 357 1.05 2.48 39.45
N ILE A 358 2.22 1.90 39.20
CA ILE A 358 2.46 0.78 38.27
C ILE A 358 1.36 -0.30 38.35
N ASP A 359 1.06 -0.83 39.54
CA ASP A 359 0.05 -1.89 39.69
C ASP A 359 -1.40 -1.43 39.54
N HIS A 360 -1.69 -0.15 39.65
CA HIS A 360 -3.01 0.38 39.32
C HIS A 360 -3.15 0.52 37.80
N ASP A 361 -2.18 1.20 37.17
CA ASP A 361 -2.15 1.48 35.73
C ASP A 361 -2.14 0.17 34.91
N ARG A 362 -1.36 -0.83 35.35
CA ARG A 362 -1.32 -2.20 34.79
C ARG A 362 -2.67 -2.92 34.84
N ARG A 363 -3.38 -2.84 35.98
CA ARG A 363 -4.71 -3.48 36.16
C ARG A 363 -5.81 -2.74 35.39
N ALA A 364 -5.74 -1.41 35.31
CA ALA A 364 -6.63 -0.62 34.48
C ALA A 364 -6.49 -1.01 33.00
N MET A 365 -5.25 -1.13 32.51
CA MET A 365 -4.97 -1.55 31.13
C MET A 365 -5.39 -2.99 30.84
N ALA A 366 -5.12 -3.94 31.75
CA ALA A 366 -5.60 -5.32 31.61
C ALA A 366 -7.14 -5.39 31.50
N THR A 367 -7.84 -4.58 32.29
CA THR A 367 -9.30 -4.47 32.27
C THR A 367 -9.81 -3.88 30.94
N LEU A 368 -9.13 -2.87 30.41
CA LEU A 368 -9.43 -2.25 29.12
C LEU A 368 -9.23 -3.24 27.95
N LEU A 369 -8.09 -3.93 27.89
CA LEU A 369 -7.81 -4.91 26.84
C LEU A 369 -8.77 -6.11 26.88
N SER A 370 -9.11 -6.58 28.09
CA SER A 370 -10.13 -7.62 28.29
C SER A 370 -11.51 -7.19 27.78
N LYS A 371 -11.95 -5.95 28.07
CA LYS A 371 -13.20 -5.39 27.54
C LYS A 371 -13.23 -5.29 26.01
N PHE A 372 -12.07 -5.07 25.38
CA PHE A 372 -11.93 -5.06 23.92
C PHE A 372 -11.65 -6.44 23.31
N ARG A 373 -11.53 -7.50 24.13
CA ARG A 373 -11.21 -8.88 23.71
C ARG A 373 -9.91 -8.97 22.92
N ILE A 374 -8.91 -8.18 23.31
CA ILE A 374 -7.57 -8.22 22.74
C ILE A 374 -6.71 -9.10 23.66
N ASP A 375 -6.39 -10.31 23.20
CA ASP A 375 -5.48 -11.21 23.92
C ASP A 375 -4.05 -10.64 23.90
N PHE A 376 -3.46 -10.51 25.09
CA PHE A 376 -2.09 -10.03 25.30
C PHE A 376 -1.30 -11.04 26.13
N SER A 377 0.03 -10.99 26.01
CA SER A 377 0.94 -11.88 26.74
C SER A 377 1.56 -11.24 27.98
N ASP A 378 1.75 -9.91 27.97
CA ASP A 378 2.26 -9.14 29.11
C ASP A 378 1.88 -7.65 28.99
N ILE A 379 1.88 -6.92 30.11
CA ILE A 379 1.69 -5.47 30.20
C ILE A 379 2.79 -4.86 31.08
N THR A 380 3.74 -4.18 30.44
CA THR A 380 4.86 -3.48 31.08
C THR A 380 4.50 -2.01 31.29
N VAL A 381 4.68 -1.50 32.51
CA VAL A 381 4.50 -0.07 32.83
C VAL A 381 5.87 0.59 32.96
N LEU A 382 6.16 1.55 32.09
CA LEU A 382 7.42 2.28 32.07
C LEU A 382 7.27 3.59 32.84
N GLY A 383 7.97 3.69 33.97
CA GLY A 383 7.93 4.86 34.86
C GLY A 383 8.99 5.93 34.56
N ASP A 384 9.92 5.63 33.66
CA ASP A 384 11.18 6.34 33.44
C ASP A 384 11.28 6.99 32.04
N ILE A 385 10.18 7.03 31.28
CA ILE A 385 10.06 7.70 29.96
C ILE A 385 10.50 9.18 30.00
N ASN A 386 10.41 9.83 31.17
CA ASN A 386 10.75 11.23 31.36
C ASN A 386 12.08 11.44 32.13
N THR A 387 12.91 10.40 32.30
CA THR A 387 14.28 10.58 32.82
C THR A 387 15.16 11.26 31.76
N LYS A 388 16.32 11.77 32.19
CA LYS A 388 17.29 12.36 31.25
C LYS A 388 17.92 11.24 30.39
N PRO A 389 17.93 11.35 29.05
CA PRO A 389 18.60 10.39 28.17
C PRO A 389 20.12 10.40 28.36
N LYS A 390 20.79 9.39 27.79
CA LYS A 390 22.25 9.23 27.79
C LYS A 390 22.89 10.38 27.00
N LYS A 391 23.95 10.99 27.55
CA LYS A 391 24.61 12.17 26.95
C LYS A 391 25.03 11.95 25.49
N GLU A 392 25.56 10.77 25.19
CA GLU A 392 25.96 10.35 23.83
C GLU A 392 24.82 10.50 22.80
N HIS A 393 23.59 10.14 23.17
CA HIS A 393 22.43 10.23 22.28
C HIS A 393 21.83 11.64 22.22
N VAL A 394 22.13 12.50 23.19
CA VAL A 394 21.83 13.95 23.12
C VAL A 394 22.78 14.63 22.16
N SER A 395 24.09 14.42 22.29
CA SER A 395 25.07 15.02 21.37
C SER A 395 24.92 14.51 19.93
N ALA A 396 24.58 13.24 19.72
CA ALA A 396 24.24 12.69 18.40
C ALA A 396 22.88 13.18 17.85
N PHE A 397 22.06 13.86 18.65
CA PHE A 397 20.89 14.63 18.18
C PHE A 397 21.26 16.08 17.87
N GLU A 398 22.06 16.73 18.72
CA GLU A 398 22.57 18.09 18.51
C GLU A 398 23.36 18.16 17.18
N GLU A 399 24.25 17.20 16.91
CA GLU A 399 24.96 17.01 15.64
C GLU A 399 24.00 16.80 14.44
N MET A 400 22.87 16.12 14.65
CA MET A 400 21.87 15.85 13.59
C MET A 400 21.10 17.11 13.19
N ILE A 401 20.85 18.05 14.11
CA ILE A 401 20.06 19.25 13.84
C ILE A 401 20.90 20.47 13.50
N GLU A 402 22.19 20.49 13.83
CA GLU A 402 23.09 21.63 13.61
C GLU A 402 23.06 22.21 12.18
N PRO A 403 22.99 21.40 11.08
CA PRO A 403 22.87 21.93 9.72
C PRO A 403 21.58 22.70 9.41
N TYR A 404 20.56 22.57 10.28
CA TYR A 404 19.20 23.11 10.08
C TYR A 404 18.84 24.21 11.09
N ARG A 405 19.72 24.53 12.05
CA ARG A 405 19.52 25.63 13.01
C ARG A 405 19.69 27.00 12.35
N LEU A 406 18.97 28.00 12.88
CA LEU A 406 19.05 29.39 12.42
C LEU A 406 20.12 30.21 13.16
N LYS A 407 20.40 29.90 14.44
CA LYS A 407 21.33 30.63 15.32
C LYS A 407 20.97 32.11 15.45
N GLU A 408 19.79 32.36 16.01
CA GLU A 408 19.22 33.72 16.06
C GLU A 408 20.07 34.70 16.88
N ASP A 409 20.71 34.23 17.96
CA ASP A 409 21.58 35.03 18.83
C ASP A 409 22.87 35.51 18.13
N ASP A 410 23.28 34.84 17.03
CA ASP A 410 24.46 35.19 16.22
C ASP A 410 24.13 36.17 15.07
N MET A 411 22.86 36.58 14.90
CA MET A 411 22.37 37.31 13.71
C MET A 411 21.66 38.63 14.02
N GLU A 412 21.66 39.55 13.05
CA GLU A 412 20.80 40.74 13.09
C GLU A 412 19.32 40.34 12.96
N GLN A 413 18.45 40.93 13.79
CA GLN A 413 17.06 40.49 13.91
C GLN A 413 16.27 40.57 12.59
N GLU A 414 16.45 41.63 11.79
CA GLU A 414 15.85 41.71 10.45
C GLU A 414 16.33 40.61 9.49
N ALA A 415 17.58 40.16 9.62
CA ALA A 415 18.12 39.09 8.78
C ALA A 415 17.58 37.72 9.21
N ALA A 416 17.45 37.48 10.52
CA ALA A 416 16.81 36.29 11.06
C ALA A 416 15.32 36.22 10.67
N GLU A 417 14.58 37.34 10.69
CA GLU A 417 13.18 37.39 10.24
C GLU A 417 13.05 37.11 8.73
N LYS A 418 13.88 37.73 7.88
CA LYS A 418 13.91 37.46 6.42
C LYS A 418 14.24 35.99 6.10
N LEU A 419 15.08 35.33 6.90
CA LEU A 419 15.40 33.91 6.75
C LEU A 419 14.29 32.97 7.26
N LYS A 420 13.49 33.38 8.26
CA LYS A 420 12.29 32.62 8.69
C LYS A 420 11.22 32.63 7.60
N ASP A 421 11.06 33.75 6.90
CA ASP A 421 10.11 33.89 5.80
C ASP A 421 10.55 33.12 4.54
N SER A 422 11.86 33.00 4.27
CA SER A 422 12.37 32.27 3.09
C SER A 422 12.62 30.78 3.33
N GLU A 423 12.98 30.38 4.56
CA GLU A 423 13.29 28.99 4.95
C GLU A 423 12.55 28.58 6.24
N PRO A 424 11.20 28.47 6.23
CA PRO A 424 10.38 28.18 7.42
C PRO A 424 10.61 26.79 8.03
N TRP A 425 11.43 25.95 7.39
CA TRP A 425 11.91 24.67 7.91
C TRP A 425 13.14 24.77 8.82
N ARG A 426 13.74 25.95 8.99
CA ARG A 426 14.86 26.15 9.94
C ARG A 426 14.39 25.94 11.38
N ILE A 427 15.31 25.53 12.24
CA ILE A 427 15.05 25.28 13.67
C ILE A 427 15.49 26.51 14.46
N THR A 428 14.58 27.06 15.26
CA THR A 428 14.84 28.25 16.08
C THR A 428 15.37 27.86 17.46
N ASP A 429 16.22 28.70 18.05
CA ASP A 429 16.83 28.36 19.34
C ASP A 429 15.82 28.47 20.51
N ASN A 430 14.82 29.35 20.38
CA ASN A 430 13.63 29.40 21.23
C ASN A 430 12.81 28.09 21.17
N GLU A 431 12.58 27.54 19.98
CA GLU A 431 11.94 26.21 19.82
C GLU A 431 12.77 25.10 20.48
N LEU A 432 14.10 25.13 20.33
CA LEU A 432 15.00 24.15 20.91
C LEU A 432 14.92 24.14 22.44
N GLU A 433 14.87 25.32 23.09
CA GLU A 433 14.67 25.43 24.54
C GLU A 433 13.25 25.04 24.96
N LEU A 434 12.22 25.62 24.34
CA LEU A 434 10.81 25.39 24.68
C LEU A 434 10.43 23.90 24.63
N TYR A 435 10.93 23.16 23.63
CA TYR A 435 10.64 21.74 23.47
C TYR A 435 11.75 20.81 23.98
N ARG A 436 12.77 21.31 24.68
CA ARG A 436 13.90 20.51 25.20
C ARG A 436 13.46 19.26 25.97
N ALA A 437 12.41 19.37 26.79
CA ALA A 437 11.82 18.23 27.51
C ALA A 437 11.16 17.19 26.58
N LYS A 438 10.52 17.64 25.49
CA LYS A 438 9.90 16.77 24.48
C LYS A 438 10.94 16.07 23.61
N THR A 439 12.00 16.78 23.22
CA THR A 439 13.19 16.23 22.55
C THR A 439 13.83 15.13 23.39
N ASN A 440 14.17 15.42 24.65
CA ASN A 440 14.76 14.45 25.59
C ASN A 440 13.89 13.19 25.75
N ARG A 441 12.55 13.35 25.77
CA ARG A 441 11.62 12.22 25.80
C ARG A 441 11.67 11.35 24.53
N GLN A 442 11.84 11.90 23.33
CA GLN A 442 11.99 11.07 22.12
C GLN A 442 13.30 10.28 22.13
N ILE A 443 14.39 10.90 22.61
CA ILE A 443 15.69 10.23 22.75
C ILE A 443 15.59 9.08 23.77
N ARG A 444 15.04 9.32 24.97
CA ARG A 444 14.85 8.28 26.01
C ARG A 444 13.87 7.19 25.55
N LEU A 445 12.89 7.51 24.70
CA LEU A 445 12.01 6.50 24.10
C LEU A 445 12.75 5.58 23.12
N ASN A 446 13.69 6.06 22.30
CA ASN A 446 14.52 5.15 21.47
C ASN A 446 15.39 4.23 22.35
N GLU A 447 16.01 4.76 23.41
CA GLU A 447 16.75 3.93 24.37
C GLU A 447 15.89 2.78 24.91
N LEU A 448 14.68 3.09 25.37
CA LEU A 448 13.71 2.11 25.89
C LEU A 448 13.20 1.13 24.81
N LEU A 449 12.99 1.59 23.58
CA LEU A 449 12.62 0.74 22.44
C LEU A 449 13.72 -0.27 22.09
N LYS A 450 14.99 0.14 22.14
CA LYS A 450 16.15 -0.75 21.94
C LYS A 450 16.33 -1.72 23.11
N GLU A 451 16.12 -1.25 24.34
CA GLU A 451 16.21 -2.04 25.58
C GLU A 451 15.11 -3.13 25.67
N HIS A 452 13.88 -2.89 25.19
CA HIS A 452 12.76 -3.84 25.33
C HIS A 452 12.25 -4.53 24.04
N SER A 453 12.35 -3.88 22.88
CA SER A 453 11.67 -4.29 21.63
C SER A 453 12.61 -4.63 20.46
N SER A 454 13.92 -4.72 20.70
CA SER A 454 14.94 -5.02 19.68
C SER A 454 14.79 -6.37 18.95
N THR A 455 13.99 -7.30 19.47
CA THR A 455 13.70 -8.62 18.86
C THR A 455 12.26 -8.79 18.37
N ALA A 456 11.44 -7.73 18.38
CA ALA A 456 10.05 -7.79 17.93
C ALA A 456 9.92 -7.92 16.39
N ASN A 457 8.87 -8.59 15.91
CA ASN A 457 8.55 -8.65 14.47
C ASN A 457 7.98 -7.32 13.95
N LEU A 458 7.27 -6.59 14.82
CA LEU A 458 6.66 -5.31 14.52
C LEU A 458 6.51 -4.51 15.83
N ILE A 459 6.89 -3.25 15.80
CA ILE A 459 6.61 -2.27 16.86
C ILE A 459 5.47 -1.37 16.39
N VAL A 460 4.42 -1.22 17.20
CA VAL A 460 3.31 -0.29 16.92
C VAL A 460 3.27 0.75 18.03
N MET A 461 3.43 2.04 17.70
CA MET A 461 3.67 3.10 18.68
C MET A 461 2.81 4.33 18.41
N SER A 462 2.32 4.99 19.47
CA SER A 462 1.67 6.31 19.34
C SER A 462 2.60 7.33 18.67
N LEU A 463 2.22 7.82 17.47
CA LEU A 463 2.95 8.88 16.76
C LEU A 463 2.90 10.19 17.59
N PRO A 464 4.04 10.76 18.01
CA PRO A 464 4.06 12.03 18.71
C PRO A 464 3.59 13.14 17.76
N LEU A 465 2.66 13.99 18.19
CA LEU A 465 2.16 15.10 17.39
C LEU A 465 2.94 16.40 17.66
N ALA A 466 3.22 17.16 16.61
CA ALA A 466 3.57 18.58 16.67
C ALA A 466 2.35 19.44 16.28
N ARG A 467 2.22 20.64 16.85
CA ARG A 467 1.21 21.61 16.40
C ARG A 467 1.77 22.37 15.20
N LYS A 468 1.05 22.33 14.07
CA LYS A 468 1.34 23.09 12.85
C LYS A 468 1.60 24.57 13.20
N GLY A 469 2.71 25.14 12.73
CA GLY A 469 3.12 26.52 13.03
C GLY A 469 3.64 26.77 14.46
N GLY A 470 3.70 25.75 15.32
CA GLY A 470 4.29 25.83 16.66
C GLY A 470 5.55 24.99 16.84
N VAL A 471 5.97 24.26 15.80
CA VAL A 471 7.18 23.44 15.68
C VAL A 471 7.59 23.49 14.20
N SER A 472 8.88 23.57 13.92
CA SER A 472 9.46 23.56 12.57
C SER A 472 9.42 22.17 11.92
N SER A 473 9.31 22.13 10.59
CA SER A 473 9.26 20.89 9.82
C SER A 473 10.51 20.02 10.02
N ALA A 474 11.71 20.61 10.06
CA ALA A 474 12.94 19.87 10.29
C ALA A 474 13.03 19.33 11.72
N MET A 475 12.63 20.12 12.73
CA MET A 475 12.62 19.68 14.13
C MET A 475 11.65 18.52 14.38
N TYR A 476 10.45 18.60 13.79
CA TYR A 476 9.48 17.51 13.88
C TYR A 476 9.96 16.25 13.14
N MET A 477 10.55 16.39 11.94
CA MET A 477 11.15 15.24 11.23
C MET A 477 12.31 14.63 12.02
N ALA A 478 13.17 15.44 12.64
CA ALA A 478 14.29 14.98 13.46
C ALA A 478 13.82 14.21 14.72
N TRP A 479 12.69 14.61 15.34
CA TRP A 479 12.06 13.80 16.40
C TRP A 479 11.60 12.42 15.90
N LEU A 480 10.99 12.34 14.71
CA LEU A 480 10.54 11.07 14.14
C LEU A 480 11.73 10.19 13.72
N GLU A 481 12.80 10.79 13.20
CA GLU A 481 14.08 10.13 12.93
C GLU A 481 14.65 9.51 14.21
N VAL A 482 14.89 10.32 15.24
CA VAL A 482 15.42 9.87 16.54
C VAL A 482 14.58 8.74 17.13
N LEU A 483 13.25 8.89 17.15
CA LEU A 483 12.36 7.92 17.80
C LEU A 483 12.43 6.53 17.14
N SER A 484 12.70 6.47 15.84
CA SER A 484 12.62 5.25 15.03
C SER A 484 13.96 4.70 14.54
N LYS A 485 15.09 5.31 14.93
CA LYS A 485 16.44 4.96 14.45
C LYS A 485 16.94 3.62 14.99
N ASP A 486 17.43 2.76 14.09
CA ASP A 486 18.01 1.42 14.32
C ASP A 486 17.08 0.38 14.96
N LEU A 487 15.76 0.49 14.76
CA LEU A 487 14.76 -0.46 15.27
C LEU A 487 14.38 -1.55 14.24
N PRO A 488 13.74 -2.65 14.68
CA PRO A 488 12.90 -3.50 13.83
C PRO A 488 11.78 -2.69 13.15
N PRO A 489 10.99 -3.29 12.23
CA PRO A 489 9.90 -2.60 11.55
C PRO A 489 8.97 -1.89 12.53
N ILE A 490 8.85 -0.56 12.39
CA ILE A 490 8.09 0.28 13.32
C ILE A 490 6.98 1.03 12.58
N LEU A 491 5.81 1.00 13.19
CA LEU A 491 4.57 1.59 12.71
C LEU A 491 4.13 2.68 13.70
N LEU A 492 4.42 3.93 13.35
CA LEU A 492 3.98 5.09 14.13
C LEU A 492 2.52 5.38 13.76
N VAL A 493 1.59 5.24 14.71
CA VAL A 493 0.14 5.29 14.50
C VAL A 493 -0.48 6.39 15.37
N ARG A 494 -1.41 7.15 14.82
CA ARG A 494 -2.29 8.06 15.58
C ARG A 494 -3.68 8.07 14.95
N GLY A 495 -4.72 7.76 15.73
CA GLY A 495 -6.11 7.93 15.31
C GLY A 495 -6.56 9.39 15.37
N ASN A 496 -7.73 9.68 14.80
CA ASN A 496 -8.35 11.00 14.76
C ASN A 496 -9.06 11.40 16.08
N HIS A 497 -8.65 10.82 17.21
CA HIS A 497 -9.27 10.94 18.54
C HIS A 497 -10.76 10.55 18.66
N GLN A 498 -11.43 10.16 17.57
CA GLN A 498 -12.71 9.45 17.66
C GLN A 498 -12.43 8.04 18.22
N SER A 499 -13.26 7.58 19.15
CA SER A 499 -13.14 6.21 19.67
C SER A 499 -13.39 5.21 18.54
N VAL A 500 -12.41 4.36 18.24
CA VAL A 500 -12.54 3.24 17.27
C VAL A 500 -12.80 1.90 17.95
N LEU A 501 -12.72 1.87 19.28
CA LEU A 501 -13.06 0.75 20.14
C LEU A 501 -14.22 1.18 21.06
N THR A 502 -15.21 0.32 21.25
CA THR A 502 -16.31 0.52 22.21
C THR A 502 -16.48 -0.70 23.08
N PHE A 503 -17.04 -0.49 24.27
CA PHE A 503 -17.42 -1.58 25.14
C PHE A 503 -18.61 -2.37 24.54
N TYR A 504 -18.54 -3.69 24.68
CA TYR A 504 -19.73 -4.52 24.56
C TYR A 504 -20.57 -4.32 25.82
N SER A 505 -21.62 -3.52 25.66
CA SER A 505 -22.87 -3.56 26.43
C SER A 505 -23.57 -4.91 26.22
#